data_AF-A0A423XQ38-F1
#
_entry.id   AF-A0A423XQ38-F1
#
_cell.length_a   1.000
_cell.length_b   1.000
_cell.length_c   1.000
_cell.angle_alpha   90.00
_cell.angle_beta   90.00
_cell.angle_gamma   90.00
#
_symmetry.space_group_name_H-M   'P 1'
#
loop_
_entity.id
_entity.type
_entity.pdbx_description
1 polymer ?
#
loop_
_entity_poly.entity_id
_entity_poly.type
_entity_poly.pdbx_seq_one_letter_code
_entity_poly.pdbx_strand_id
1 'polypeptide(L)'
;SLLWPHYMRTIPSLSIVEFSPDWRGLRQSESLPEGFSVLSRPVGPQKTACQYRTTREITLQPISLTEARLHTEPDGRSAIRLRFACSQKVDWTKSGIDKVAIFLNAES
;
A
#
# COMPACT_ATOMS: atom_id res chain seq x y z
N SER A 1 -31.19 -21.91 -9.63
CA SER A 1 -30.19 -20.96 -9.11
C SER A 1 -28.81 -21.51 -9.40
N LEU A 2 -27.95 -20.78 -10.11
CA LEU A 2 -26.53 -21.18 -10.23
C LEU A 2 -25.89 -20.98 -8.85
N LEU A 3 -25.46 -22.07 -8.23
CA LEU A 3 -25.04 -22.11 -6.83
C LEU A 3 -23.92 -21.11 -6.51
N TRP A 4 -23.06 -20.77 -7.49
CA TRP A 4 -21.93 -19.85 -7.32
C TRP A 4 -21.64 -19.00 -8.57
N PRO A 5 -21.94 -17.69 -8.58
CA PRO A 5 -21.81 -16.83 -9.76
C PRO A 5 -20.38 -16.62 -10.28
N HIS A 6 -19.37 -16.83 -9.43
CA HIS A 6 -17.96 -16.56 -9.74
C HIS A 6 -17.20 -17.79 -10.30
N TYR A 7 -17.76 -19.00 -10.17
CA TYR A 7 -17.10 -20.24 -10.61
C TYR A 7 -16.90 -20.34 -12.12
N MET A 8 -17.67 -19.57 -12.90
CA MET A 8 -17.60 -19.55 -14.36
C MET A 8 -16.81 -18.33 -14.89
N ARG A 9 -16.15 -17.56 -14.02
CA ARG A 9 -15.38 -16.36 -14.41
C ARG A 9 -13.89 -16.61 -14.26
N THR A 10 -13.11 -16.21 -15.26
CA THR A 10 -11.65 -16.20 -15.18
C THR A 10 -11.19 -15.16 -14.16
N ILE A 11 -10.22 -15.53 -13.32
CA ILE A 11 -9.55 -14.60 -12.42
C ILE A 11 -8.47 -13.87 -13.24
N PRO A 12 -8.52 -12.53 -13.36
CA PRO A 12 -7.48 -11.78 -14.07
C PRO A 12 -6.17 -11.80 -13.29
N SER A 13 -5.06 -11.41 -13.93
CA SER A 13 -3.82 -11.17 -13.21
C SER A 13 -3.97 -10.00 -12.22
N LEU A 14 -3.25 -10.07 -11.10
CA LEU A 14 -3.25 -9.04 -10.06
C LEU A 14 -1.85 -8.95 -9.43
N SER A 15 -1.54 -7.79 -8.86
CA SER A 15 -0.29 -7.52 -8.15
C SER A 15 -0.54 -6.54 -7.02
N ILE A 16 0.39 -6.50 -6.06
CA ILE A 16 0.47 -5.45 -5.05
C ILE A 16 1.46 -4.40 -5.56
N VAL A 17 1.11 -3.13 -5.39
CA VAL A 17 1.95 -1.99 -5.76
C VAL A 17 2.01 -1.00 -4.61
N GLU A 18 3.14 -0.33 -4.47
CA GLU A 18 3.33 0.77 -3.52
C GLU A 18 3.14 2.11 -4.23
N PHE A 19 2.40 3.03 -3.61
CA PHE A 19 2.37 4.44 -3.99
C PHE A 19 3.22 5.22 -2.99
N SER A 20 4.39 5.69 -3.43
CA SER A 20 5.33 6.43 -2.59
C SER A 20 5.26 7.93 -2.92
N PRO A 21 4.44 8.75 -2.23
CA PRO A 21 4.40 10.19 -2.45
C PRO A 21 5.69 10.84 -1.95
N ASP A 22 5.94 12.10 -2.37
CA ASP A 22 6.87 12.96 -1.64
C ASP A 22 6.26 13.37 -0.29
N TRP A 23 6.35 12.45 0.67
CA TRP A 23 5.75 12.57 2.01
C TRP A 23 6.25 13.80 2.78
N ARG A 24 7.41 14.37 2.42
CA ARG A 24 7.94 15.59 3.07
C ARG A 24 7.17 16.83 2.64
N GLY A 25 6.65 16.85 1.41
CA GLY A 25 5.85 17.92 0.85
C GLY A 25 4.38 17.91 1.29
N LEU A 26 3.87 16.75 1.72
CA LEU A 26 2.50 16.60 2.20
C LEU A 26 2.27 17.33 3.53
N ARG A 27 1.24 18.18 3.58
CA ARG A 27 0.77 18.85 4.82
C ARG A 27 -0.35 18.09 5.52
N GLN A 28 -1.07 17.25 4.79
CA GLN A 28 -2.18 16.42 5.23
C GLN A 28 -2.20 15.14 4.38
N SER A 29 -3.00 14.16 4.76
CA SER A 29 -3.19 12.98 3.93
C SER A 29 -3.92 13.32 2.62
N GLU A 30 -3.58 12.62 1.55
CA GLU A 30 -4.30 12.65 0.28
C GLU A 30 -4.96 11.31 0.00
N SER A 31 -6.01 11.30 -0.82
CA SER A 31 -6.74 10.08 -1.18
C SER A 31 -6.60 9.78 -2.66
N LEU A 32 -6.17 8.56 -2.98
CA LEU A 32 -6.31 8.00 -4.32
C LEU A 32 -7.63 7.22 -4.37
N PRO A 33 -8.52 7.52 -5.32
CA PRO A 33 -9.81 6.86 -5.41
C PRO A 33 -9.66 5.37 -5.73
N GLU A 34 -10.69 4.59 -5.39
CA GLU A 34 -10.85 3.24 -5.94
C GLU A 34 -10.88 3.29 -7.46
N GLY A 35 -10.27 2.31 -8.12
CA GLY A 35 -10.22 2.25 -9.58
C GLY A 35 -9.11 3.11 -10.19
N PHE A 36 -8.24 3.73 -9.38
CA PHE A 36 -7.09 4.47 -9.87
C PHE A 36 -6.20 3.59 -10.76
N SER A 37 -5.95 4.04 -11.99
CA SER A 37 -5.31 3.25 -13.04
C SER A 37 -3.79 3.24 -12.89
N VAL A 38 -3.19 2.06 -13.01
CA VAL A 38 -1.73 1.86 -13.02
C VAL A 38 -1.34 1.07 -14.26
N LEU A 39 -0.39 1.59 -15.03
CA LEU A 39 0.15 0.90 -16.20
C LEU A 39 1.38 0.10 -15.81
N SER A 40 1.49 -1.12 -16.31
CA SER A 40 2.72 -1.88 -16.23
C SER A 40 3.80 -1.28 -17.14
N ARG A 41 5.06 -1.67 -16.91
CA ARG A 41 6.07 -1.57 -17.97
C ARG A 41 5.60 -2.36 -19.20
N PRO A 42 6.01 -1.97 -20.43
CA PRO A 42 5.75 -2.75 -21.62
C PRO A 42 6.20 -4.22 -21.49
N VAL A 43 5.35 -5.16 -21.88
CA VAL A 43 5.62 -6.61 -21.84
C VAL A 43 5.47 -7.25 -23.21
N GLY A 44 6.28 -8.29 -23.46
CA GLY A 44 6.25 -9.09 -24.68
C GLY A 44 6.78 -8.38 -25.94
N PRO A 45 6.81 -9.09 -27.09
CA PRO A 45 7.35 -8.57 -28.35
C PRO A 45 6.63 -7.30 -28.84
N GLN A 46 5.31 -7.21 -28.57
CA GLN A 46 4.47 -6.08 -28.99
C GLN A 46 4.54 -4.88 -28.02
N LYS A 47 5.33 -4.97 -26.94
CA LYS A 47 5.47 -3.89 -25.93
C LYS A 47 4.13 -3.44 -25.34
N THR A 48 3.22 -4.38 -25.09
CA THR A 48 1.89 -4.09 -24.52
C THR A 48 2.03 -3.60 -23.08
N ALA A 49 1.36 -2.51 -22.72
CA ALA A 49 1.22 -2.08 -21.33
C ALA A 49 -0.09 -2.63 -20.75
N CYS A 50 0.00 -3.45 -19.70
CA CYS A 50 -1.18 -3.94 -19.01
C CYS A 50 -1.74 -2.84 -18.10
N GLN A 51 -3.06 -2.65 -18.13
CA GLN A 51 -3.75 -1.71 -17.27
C GLN A 51 -4.31 -2.43 -16.05
N TYR A 52 -3.84 -2.03 -14.86
CA TYR A 52 -4.36 -2.45 -13.57
C TYR A 52 -5.11 -1.29 -12.91
N ARG A 53 -5.90 -1.58 -11.89
CA ARG A 53 -6.60 -0.57 -11.09
C ARG A 53 -6.56 -0.89 -9.61
N THR A 54 -6.54 0.13 -8.76
CA THR A 54 -6.74 -0.06 -7.32
C THR A 54 -8.12 -0.66 -7.06
N THR A 55 -8.21 -1.53 -6.05
CA THR A 55 -9.45 -2.20 -5.65
C THR A 55 -10.14 -1.54 -4.45
N ARG A 56 -9.54 -0.46 -3.93
CA ARG A 56 -10.07 0.37 -2.85
C ARG A 56 -9.46 1.76 -2.93
N GLU A 57 -10.07 2.68 -2.19
CA GLU A 57 -9.45 3.97 -1.88
C GLU A 57 -8.13 3.77 -1.09
N ILE A 58 -7.11 4.56 -1.40
CA ILE A 58 -5.80 4.51 -0.74
C ILE A 58 -5.47 5.88 -0.14
N THR A 59 -5.24 5.91 1.17
CA THR A 59 -4.78 7.11 1.88
C THR A 59 -3.26 7.23 1.81
N LEU A 60 -2.78 8.27 1.14
CA LEU A 60 -1.37 8.66 1.12
C LEU A 60 -1.09 9.56 2.31
N GLN A 61 -0.23 9.11 3.23
CA GLN A 61 0.03 9.78 4.50
C GLN A 61 1.38 10.53 4.47
N PRO A 62 1.54 11.62 5.25
CA PRO A 62 2.78 12.39 5.33
C PRO A 62 3.83 11.74 6.25
N ILE A 63 3.97 10.42 6.20
CA ILE A 63 4.91 9.61 6.98
C ILE A 63 5.65 8.64 6.07
N SER A 64 6.82 8.19 6.50
CA SER A 64 7.61 7.20 5.77
C SER A 64 8.21 6.17 6.71
N LEU A 65 8.03 4.89 6.41
CA LEU A 65 8.67 3.82 7.16
C LEU A 65 10.18 3.83 6.87
N THR A 66 10.98 4.21 7.87
CA THR A 66 12.44 4.32 7.75
C THR A 66 13.18 3.09 8.27
N GLU A 67 12.51 2.26 9.06
CA GLU A 67 13.14 1.12 9.71
C GLU A 67 12.07 0.11 10.11
N ALA A 68 12.35 -1.16 9.84
CA ALA A 68 11.58 -2.29 10.33
C ALA A 68 12.56 -3.35 10.84
N ARG A 69 12.44 -3.75 12.11
CA ARG A 69 13.31 -4.76 12.71
C ARG A 69 12.55 -5.72 13.59
N LEU A 70 13.01 -6.97 13.59
CA LEU A 70 12.65 -7.92 14.63
C LEU A 70 13.32 -7.52 15.94
N HIS A 71 12.56 -7.65 17.03
CA HIS A 71 12.99 -7.37 18.38
C HIS A 71 12.50 -8.49 19.29
N THR A 72 13.23 -8.76 20.36
CA THR A 72 12.80 -9.67 21.42
C THR A 72 12.69 -8.86 22.68
N GLU A 73 11.49 -8.81 23.26
CA GLU A 73 11.23 -8.14 24.51
C GLU A 73 11.92 -8.87 25.68
N PRO A 74 12.19 -8.20 26.81
CA PRO A 74 12.87 -8.83 27.96
C PRO A 74 12.15 -10.06 28.52
N ASP A 75 10.84 -10.19 28.29
CA ASP A 75 10.02 -11.34 28.70
C ASP A 75 10.01 -12.49 27.66
N GLY A 76 10.82 -12.38 26.60
CA GLY A 76 10.97 -13.40 25.57
C GLY A 76 9.99 -13.29 24.40
N ARG A 77 9.06 -12.33 24.40
CA ARG A 77 8.13 -12.14 23.26
C ARG A 77 8.83 -11.56 22.05
N SER A 78 8.54 -12.09 20.86
CA SER A 78 8.96 -11.49 19.59
C SER A 78 8.08 -10.29 19.23
N ALA A 79 8.70 -9.22 18.76
CA ALA A 79 8.04 -7.99 18.32
C ALA A 79 8.65 -7.52 16.99
N ILE A 80 7.85 -6.82 16.19
CA ILE A 80 8.34 -6.05 15.04
C ILE A 80 8.32 -4.57 15.46
N ARG A 81 9.48 -3.93 15.47
CA ARG A 81 9.60 -2.49 15.72
C ARG A 81 9.68 -1.75 14.40
N LEU A 82 8.74 -0.84 14.20
CA LEU A 82 8.64 0.01 13.02
C LEU A 82 8.96 1.45 13.42
N ARG A 83 9.85 2.12 12.68
CA ARG A 83 10.16 3.54 12.89
C ARG A 83 9.72 4.35 11.68
N PHE A 84 8.83 5.31 11.93
CA PHE A 84 8.38 6.24 10.91
C PHE A 84 9.11 7.58 11.03
N ALA A 85 9.48 8.16 9.90
CA ALA A 85 9.83 9.56 9.79
C ALA A 85 8.60 10.38 9.45
N CYS A 86 8.56 11.60 10.01
CA CYS A 86 7.41 12.49 9.97
C CYS A 86 7.87 13.89 9.56
N SER A 87 7.09 14.59 8.73
CA SER A 87 7.41 15.98 8.35
C SER A 87 6.96 16.96 9.43
N GLN A 88 7.71 18.04 9.63
CA GLN A 88 7.41 19.06 10.65
C GLN A 88 6.21 19.96 10.29
N LYS A 89 5.82 19.99 9.01
CA LYS A 89 4.78 20.89 8.49
C LYS A 89 3.39 20.23 8.39
N VAL A 90 3.21 19.09 9.05
CA VAL A 90 2.00 18.28 8.98
C VAL A 90 0.96 18.80 9.96
N ASP A 91 -0.27 18.96 9.49
CA ASP A 91 -1.45 19.05 10.35
C ASP A 91 -1.80 17.63 10.82
N TRP A 92 -1.36 17.27 12.03
CA TRP A 92 -1.54 15.92 12.56
C TRP A 92 -3.01 15.52 12.72
N THR A 93 -3.92 16.49 12.87
CA THR A 93 -5.36 16.22 12.91
C THR A 93 -5.91 15.73 11.56
N LYS A 94 -5.19 15.97 10.47
CA LYS A 94 -5.55 15.57 9.09
C LYS A 94 -4.51 14.64 8.46
N SER A 95 -3.68 14.00 9.27
CA SER A 95 -2.61 13.12 8.80
C SER A 95 -3.10 11.70 8.48
N GLY A 96 -4.26 11.31 9.01
CA GLY A 96 -4.84 9.97 8.86
C GLY A 96 -4.10 8.85 9.61
N ILE A 97 -3.18 9.18 10.52
CA ILE A 97 -2.32 8.20 11.22
C ILE A 97 -3.07 7.27 12.18
N ASP A 98 -4.34 7.52 12.44
CA ASP A 98 -5.21 6.60 13.18
C ASP A 98 -5.41 5.27 12.42
N LYS A 99 -5.17 5.26 11.10
CA LYS A 99 -5.31 4.09 10.22
C LYS A 99 -4.13 3.95 9.28
N VAL A 100 -2.97 3.57 9.81
CA VAL A 100 -1.79 3.23 8.99
C VAL A 100 -1.95 1.82 8.43
N ALA A 101 -2.00 1.69 7.10
CA ALA A 101 -2.01 0.40 6.43
C ALA A 101 -0.57 -0.06 6.14
N ILE A 102 -0.21 -1.25 6.62
CA ILE A 102 1.13 -1.83 6.43
C ILE A 102 0.97 -3.13 5.64
N PHE A 103 1.69 -3.25 4.52
CA PHE A 103 1.83 -4.51 3.80
C PHE A 103 3.10 -5.22 4.27
N LEU A 104 2.96 -6.45 4.76
CA LEU A 104 4.08 -7.30 5.16
C LEU A 104 4.44 -8.21 4.00
N ASN A 105 5.53 -7.91 3.32
CA ASN A 105 6.10 -8.78 2.30
C ASN A 105 7.14 -9.70 2.95
N ALA A 106 6.79 -10.97 3.14
CA ALA A 106 7.69 -12.00 3.63
C ALA A 106 7.76 -13.15 2.63
N GLU A 107 8.94 -13.76 2.46
CA GLU A 107 9.09 -15.00 1.71
C GLU A 107 8.52 -16.17 2.53
N SER A 108 7.90 -17.13 1.84
CA SER A 108 7.34 -18.35 2.42
C SER A 108 8.39 -19.41 2.66
#